data_AF-A0A974UN21-F1
#
_entry.id   AF-A0A974UN21-F1
#
_cell.length_a   1.000
_cell.length_b   1.000
_cell.length_c   1.000
_cell.angle_alpha   90.00
_cell.angle_beta   90.00
_cell.angle_gamma   90.00
#
_symmetry.space_group_name_H-M   'P 1'
#
loop_
_entity.id
_entity.type
_entity.pdbx_description
1 polymer ?
#
loop_
_entity_poly.entity_id
_entity_poly.type
_entity_poly.pdbx_seq_one_letter_code
_entity_poly.pdbx_strand_id
1 'polypeptide(L)'
;MFTYREGAEARCGGLDLVLSLTEDEVAALGTDAAEMAEALDTVLAGLAVLRRGRAIQSPGNADDVDNGPIGAGPAWDERLLRDVCGLMEHLEGVRAAGIRAHTRDGGSDSQLAAAMGVPPTTAQRRRDDLGEPGPAELWATGSSSSADRAGARVPDAMRSWSTPWPGYLPVDITPADLRGAGLERSVREGWADPYATPDEVPDWADRQAAALVPYRLDDRGRPLNPTGRTGRTGRYLGKWGENQAVDPIVVAGVAQPQVLLILRDDCREWAIPGGMVDPGETAPHALARELHEETNVDLAGFDPVILTRAYVEDWRNTDHAWASSTVALYRLEEPVTASAGDDAAEAAWYPFTSLQALTAAIESAGGKLYEGHRPLLSAALEYLSQA
;
A
#
# COMPACT_ATOMS: atom_id res chain seq x y z
N MET A 1 -22.45 20.83 -6.47
CA MET A 1 -23.39 21.56 -7.38
C MET A 1 -22.59 22.25 -8.48
N PHE A 2 -22.90 22.05 -9.77
CA PHE A 2 -22.21 22.77 -10.86
C PHE A 2 -22.75 24.20 -10.95
N THR A 3 -21.88 25.17 -10.70
CA THR A 3 -22.23 26.59 -10.91
C THR A 3 -21.25 27.22 -11.88
N TYR A 4 -21.76 28.18 -12.66
CA TYR A 4 -20.93 29.05 -13.49
C TYR A 4 -20.99 30.46 -12.91
N ARG A 5 -19.86 31.16 -12.87
CA ARG A 5 -19.83 32.60 -12.60
C ARG A 5 -19.44 33.33 -13.89
N GLU A 6 -20.25 34.31 -14.28
CA GLU A 6 -19.86 35.31 -15.27
C GLU A 6 -19.41 36.59 -14.58
N GLY A 7 -18.40 37.27 -15.12
CA GLY A 7 -18.02 38.63 -14.70
C GLY A 7 -16.68 38.76 -14.00
N ALA A 8 -16.46 39.92 -13.36
CA ALA A 8 -15.16 40.46 -12.95
C ALA A 8 -14.36 39.64 -11.91
N GLU A 9 -14.94 38.57 -11.36
CA GLU A 9 -14.25 37.63 -10.46
C GLU A 9 -13.63 36.41 -11.18
N ALA A 10 -13.87 36.25 -12.48
CA ALA A 10 -13.29 35.15 -13.26
C ALA A 10 -11.76 35.31 -13.40
N ARG A 11 -10.98 34.32 -12.98
CA ARG A 11 -9.52 34.36 -13.17
C ARG A 11 -9.23 34.17 -14.66
N CYS A 12 -8.65 35.19 -15.30
CA CYS A 12 -8.31 35.24 -16.73
C CYS A 12 -9.48 35.51 -17.70
N GLY A 13 -10.61 36.09 -17.24
CA GLY A 13 -11.63 36.66 -18.13
C GLY A 13 -12.47 35.66 -18.93
N GLY A 14 -12.55 34.40 -18.48
CA GLY A 14 -13.40 33.34 -19.05
C GLY A 14 -14.61 32.96 -18.16
N LEU A 15 -15.30 31.88 -18.50
CA LEU A 15 -16.29 31.22 -17.65
C LEU A 15 -15.57 30.22 -16.74
N ASP A 16 -15.64 30.42 -15.42
CA ASP A 16 -15.09 29.47 -14.44
C ASP A 16 -16.13 28.36 -14.19
N LEU A 17 -15.73 27.10 -14.37
CA LEU A 17 -16.51 25.92 -14.00
C LEU A 17 -16.17 25.58 -12.55
N VAL A 18 -17.10 25.86 -11.63
CA VAL A 18 -16.87 25.62 -10.20
C VAL A 18 -17.67 24.42 -9.74
N LEU A 19 -16.94 23.38 -9.33
CA LEU A 19 -17.45 22.23 -8.60
C LEU A 19 -17.35 22.52 -7.10
N SER A 20 -18.45 22.96 -6.50
CA SER A 20 -18.52 23.13 -5.04
C SER A 20 -19.01 21.85 -4.40
N LEU A 21 -18.24 21.38 -3.41
CA LEU A 21 -18.52 20.23 -2.55
C LEU A 21 -18.73 20.74 -1.10
N THR A 22 -19.66 20.13 -0.36
CA THR A 22 -19.81 20.34 1.08
C THR A 22 -18.70 19.61 1.87
N GLU A 23 -18.50 19.94 3.15
CA GLU A 23 -17.55 19.21 4.00
C GLU A 23 -17.88 17.71 4.07
N ASP A 24 -19.16 17.35 4.15
CA ASP A 24 -19.61 15.95 4.13
C ASP A 24 -19.35 15.28 2.77
N GLU A 25 -19.54 16.01 1.66
CA GLU A 25 -19.22 15.52 0.32
C GLU A 25 -17.72 15.32 0.14
N VAL A 26 -16.88 16.24 0.62
CA VAL A 26 -15.41 16.11 0.61
C VAL A 26 -14.95 14.93 1.46
N ALA A 27 -15.53 14.77 2.65
CA ALA A 27 -15.22 13.64 3.53
C ALA A 27 -15.65 12.29 2.94
N ALA A 28 -16.80 12.25 2.24
CA ALA A 28 -17.27 11.05 1.56
C ALA A 28 -16.48 10.71 0.29
N LEU A 29 -15.92 11.72 -0.37
CA LEU A 29 -15.18 11.59 -1.63
C LEU A 29 -13.70 11.21 -1.42
N GLY A 30 -13.11 11.53 -0.27
CA GLY A 30 -11.72 11.21 0.03
C GLY A 30 -10.72 11.97 -0.85
N THR A 31 -9.44 11.60 -0.76
CA THR A 31 -8.34 12.24 -1.52
C THR A 31 -8.38 11.89 -3.01
N ASP A 32 -8.81 10.69 -3.36
CA ASP A 32 -8.74 10.16 -4.72
C ASP A 32 -9.74 10.87 -5.67
N ALA A 33 -10.87 11.33 -5.14
CA ALA A 33 -11.80 12.17 -5.88
C ALA A 33 -11.25 13.58 -6.15
N ALA A 34 -10.39 14.10 -5.26
CA ALA A 34 -9.68 15.34 -5.51
C ALA A 34 -8.64 15.15 -6.63
N GLU A 35 -7.90 14.02 -6.62
CA GLU A 35 -6.97 13.66 -7.70
C GLU A 35 -7.68 13.50 -9.06
N MET A 36 -8.87 12.87 -9.08
CA MET A 36 -9.71 12.84 -10.29
C MET A 36 -10.13 14.24 -10.76
N ALA A 37 -10.45 15.14 -9.84
CA ALA A 37 -10.84 16.51 -10.16
C ALA A 37 -9.64 17.31 -10.72
N GLU A 38 -8.44 17.11 -10.18
CA GLU A 38 -7.20 17.69 -10.69
C GLU A 38 -6.83 17.14 -12.06
N ALA A 39 -6.97 15.83 -12.27
CA ALA A 39 -6.78 15.20 -13.58
C ALA A 39 -7.77 15.80 -14.60
N LEU A 40 -9.05 15.92 -14.24
CA LEU A 40 -10.07 16.54 -15.09
C LEU A 40 -9.75 18.01 -15.41
N ASP A 41 -9.32 18.79 -14.42
CA ASP A 41 -8.91 20.19 -14.63
C ASP A 41 -7.74 20.29 -15.62
N THR A 42 -6.72 19.45 -15.45
CA THR A 42 -5.56 19.38 -16.35
C THR A 42 -5.97 19.03 -17.78
N VAL A 43 -6.88 18.06 -17.95
CA VAL A 43 -7.44 17.70 -19.27
C VAL A 43 -8.17 18.88 -19.91
N LEU A 44 -9.03 19.57 -19.15
CA LEU A 44 -9.80 20.72 -19.63
C LEU A 44 -8.88 21.89 -20.02
N ALA A 45 -7.85 22.16 -19.23
CA ALA A 45 -6.83 23.17 -19.53
C ALA A 45 -6.08 22.81 -20.82
N GLY A 46 -5.65 21.56 -20.98
CA GLY A 46 -4.98 21.07 -22.20
C GLY A 46 -5.85 21.20 -23.45
N LEU A 47 -7.14 20.87 -23.37
CA LEU A 47 -8.10 21.07 -24.47
C LEU A 47 -8.27 22.54 -24.84
N ALA A 48 -8.29 23.44 -23.86
CA ALA A 48 -8.37 24.87 -24.10
C ALA A 48 -7.11 25.41 -24.79
N VAL A 49 -5.92 24.92 -24.41
CA VAL A 49 -4.65 25.21 -25.10
C VAL A 49 -4.72 24.77 -26.57
N LEU A 50 -5.06 23.49 -26.82
CA LEU A 50 -5.16 22.92 -28.17
C LEU A 50 -6.10 23.72 -29.08
N ARG A 51 -7.25 24.16 -28.53
CA ARG A 51 -8.26 24.91 -29.28
C ARG A 51 -7.86 26.35 -29.58
N ARG A 52 -7.07 26.99 -28.72
CA ARG A 52 -6.61 28.38 -28.90
C ARG A 52 -5.30 28.50 -29.67
N GLY A 53 -4.56 27.41 -29.84
CA GLY A 53 -3.27 27.44 -30.53
C GLY A 53 -2.15 28.11 -29.73
N ARG A 54 -2.31 28.28 -28.41
CA ARG A 54 -1.36 28.96 -27.50
C ARG A 54 -1.44 28.39 -26.07
N ALA A 55 -0.33 28.40 -25.33
CA ALA A 55 -0.27 27.99 -23.93
C ALA A 55 -1.12 28.89 -23.02
N ILE A 56 -1.70 28.33 -21.95
CA ILE A 56 -2.40 29.07 -20.89
C ILE A 56 -1.37 29.38 -19.80
N GLN A 57 -1.37 30.62 -19.29
CA GLN A 57 -0.49 31.02 -18.19
C GLN A 57 -0.79 30.18 -16.94
N SER A 58 0.21 29.53 -16.35
CA SER A 58 0.08 29.00 -14.99
C SER A 58 -0.15 30.18 -14.02
N PRO A 59 -1.07 30.06 -13.05
CA PRO A 59 -1.34 31.12 -12.09
C PRO A 59 -0.15 31.23 -11.12
N GLY A 60 0.81 32.12 -11.41
CA GLY A 60 1.90 32.38 -10.46
C GLY A 60 3.14 33.11 -10.98
N ASN A 61 3.38 33.17 -12.29
CA ASN A 61 4.58 33.85 -12.80
C ASN A 61 4.24 34.73 -14.00
N ALA A 62 4.21 36.05 -13.78
CA ALA A 62 3.82 37.03 -14.80
C ALA A 62 4.92 37.29 -15.86
N ASP A 63 6.13 36.73 -15.68
CA ASP A 63 7.31 37.18 -16.44
C ASP A 63 7.89 36.15 -17.43
N ASP A 64 7.42 34.90 -17.48
CA ASP A 64 7.84 33.92 -18.49
C ASP A 64 6.74 33.67 -19.53
N VAL A 65 6.76 34.49 -20.57
CA VAL A 65 5.80 34.39 -21.69
C VAL A 65 6.39 33.51 -22.78
N ASP A 66 6.07 32.21 -22.80
CA ASP A 66 6.27 31.41 -24.02
C ASP A 66 5.15 31.69 -25.02
N ASN A 67 5.43 32.62 -25.93
CA ASN A 67 4.54 33.05 -27.03
C ASN A 67 4.68 32.17 -28.29
N GLY A 68 5.34 31.00 -28.21
CA GLY A 68 5.50 30.11 -29.35
C GLY A 68 4.18 29.50 -29.85
N PRO A 69 4.02 29.23 -31.17
CA PRO A 69 2.93 28.39 -31.66
C PRO A 69 3.04 26.97 -31.07
N ILE A 70 1.90 26.29 -30.86
CA ILE A 70 1.88 24.89 -30.43
C ILE A 70 2.76 24.07 -31.37
N GLY A 71 3.84 23.49 -30.85
CA GLY A 71 4.78 22.64 -31.60
C GLY A 71 6.14 23.25 -31.97
N ALA A 72 6.51 24.43 -31.47
CA ALA A 72 7.82 25.05 -31.75
C ALA A 72 8.99 24.59 -30.84
N GLY A 73 8.82 23.53 -30.04
CA GLY A 73 9.87 22.97 -29.15
C GLY A 73 9.47 21.63 -28.54
N PRO A 74 10.40 20.88 -27.91
CA PRO A 74 10.28 19.44 -27.65
C PRO A 74 9.37 19.04 -26.47
N ALA A 75 8.61 19.95 -25.87
CA ALA A 75 7.80 19.64 -24.69
C ALA A 75 6.30 19.77 -25.02
N TRP A 76 5.74 18.72 -25.62
CA TRP A 76 4.33 18.41 -25.36
C TRP A 76 4.23 18.02 -23.88
N ASP A 77 3.19 18.46 -23.18
CA ASP A 77 3.07 18.15 -21.76
C ASP A 77 2.71 16.67 -21.59
N GLU A 78 3.71 15.83 -21.37
CA GLU A 78 3.53 14.40 -21.08
C GLU A 78 2.63 14.16 -19.86
N ARG A 79 2.46 15.17 -18.98
CA ARG A 79 1.49 15.12 -17.88
C ARG A 79 0.06 15.07 -18.41
N LEU A 80 -0.29 15.90 -19.41
CA LEU A 80 -1.62 15.87 -20.02
C LEU A 80 -1.98 14.48 -20.56
N LEU A 81 -1.06 13.83 -21.28
CA LEU A 81 -1.31 12.48 -21.81
C LEU A 81 -1.45 11.45 -20.69
N ARG A 82 -0.63 11.55 -19.64
CA ARG A 82 -0.69 10.70 -18.45
C ARG A 82 -2.02 10.86 -17.72
N ASP A 83 -2.45 12.11 -17.51
CA ASP A 83 -3.65 12.44 -16.74
C ASP A 83 -4.92 12.11 -17.52
N VAL A 84 -4.92 12.26 -18.86
CA VAL A 84 -5.99 11.73 -19.72
C VAL A 84 -6.10 10.22 -19.59
N CYS A 85 -4.98 9.49 -19.69
CA CYS A 85 -5.01 8.03 -19.56
C CYS A 85 -5.49 7.60 -18.17
N GLY A 86 -4.96 8.21 -17.10
CA GLY A 86 -5.38 7.94 -15.73
C GLY A 86 -6.86 8.23 -15.50
N LEU A 87 -7.36 9.38 -15.94
CA LEU A 87 -8.77 9.73 -15.82
C LEU A 87 -9.67 8.70 -16.55
N MET A 88 -9.27 8.26 -17.75
CA MET A 88 -10.02 7.27 -18.50
C MET A 88 -10.08 5.92 -17.76
N GLU A 89 -8.96 5.44 -17.22
CA GLU A 89 -8.93 4.18 -16.45
C GLU A 89 -9.87 4.22 -15.24
N HIS A 90 -9.87 5.31 -14.46
CA HIS A 90 -10.78 5.48 -13.32
C HIS A 90 -12.25 5.53 -13.75
N LEU A 91 -12.58 6.25 -14.83
CA LEU A 91 -13.93 6.31 -15.38
C LEU A 91 -14.41 4.95 -15.88
N GLU A 92 -13.51 4.13 -16.45
CA GLU A 92 -13.82 2.76 -16.84
C GLU A 92 -14.06 1.85 -15.64
N GLY A 93 -13.27 2.02 -14.57
CA GLY A 93 -13.48 1.36 -13.29
C GLY A 93 -14.85 1.65 -12.67
N VAL A 94 -15.21 2.92 -12.55
CA VAL A 94 -16.55 3.36 -12.06
C VAL A 94 -17.67 2.78 -12.93
N ARG A 95 -17.49 2.79 -14.26
CA ARG A 95 -18.46 2.22 -15.19
C ARG A 95 -18.64 0.71 -14.97
N ALA A 96 -17.56 -0.04 -14.83
CA ALA A 96 -17.60 -1.49 -14.59
C ALA A 96 -18.28 -1.81 -13.26
N ALA A 97 -17.89 -1.11 -12.19
CA ALA A 97 -18.50 -1.25 -10.87
C ALA A 97 -20.01 -0.97 -10.89
N GLY A 98 -20.41 0.10 -11.57
CA GLY A 98 -21.82 0.47 -11.75
C GLY A 98 -22.63 -0.59 -12.51
N ILE A 99 -22.08 -1.16 -13.59
CA ILE A 99 -22.73 -2.24 -14.35
C ILE A 99 -22.92 -3.49 -13.47
N ARG A 100 -21.91 -3.87 -12.67
CA ARG A 100 -22.02 -5.01 -11.75
C ARG A 100 -23.03 -4.77 -10.64
N ALA A 101 -23.02 -3.58 -10.03
CA ALA A 101 -23.98 -3.23 -9.00
C ALA A 101 -25.42 -3.30 -9.53
N HIS A 102 -25.69 -2.68 -10.68
CA HIS A 102 -27.00 -2.76 -11.34
C HIS A 102 -27.43 -4.21 -11.62
N THR A 103 -26.49 -5.07 -12.05
CA THR A 103 -26.78 -6.48 -12.30
C THR A 103 -27.07 -7.26 -11.00
N ARG A 104 -26.27 -7.02 -9.95
CA ARG A 104 -26.43 -7.64 -8.62
C ARG A 104 -27.78 -7.32 -8.00
N ASP A 105 -28.26 -6.10 -8.21
CA ASP A 105 -29.54 -5.61 -7.69
C ASP A 105 -30.74 -6.00 -8.57
N GLY A 106 -30.53 -6.89 -9.56
CA GLY A 106 -31.59 -7.44 -10.42
C GLY A 106 -32.01 -6.52 -11.57
N GLY A 107 -31.19 -5.53 -11.93
CA GLY A 107 -31.45 -4.59 -13.02
C GLY A 107 -31.46 -5.23 -14.41
N SER A 108 -32.35 -4.76 -15.28
CA SER A 108 -32.48 -5.28 -16.66
C SER A 108 -31.54 -4.60 -17.66
N ASP A 109 -31.26 -5.29 -18.77
CA ASP A 109 -30.46 -4.75 -19.90
C ASP A 109 -31.11 -3.53 -20.55
N SER A 110 -32.44 -3.46 -20.54
CA SER A 110 -33.18 -2.30 -21.06
C SER A 110 -32.96 -1.06 -20.20
N GLN A 111 -32.96 -1.21 -18.87
CA GLN A 111 -32.66 -0.12 -17.94
C GLN A 111 -31.19 0.31 -18.05
N LEU A 112 -30.27 -0.65 -18.14
CA LEU A 112 -28.85 -0.38 -18.32
C LEU A 112 -28.58 0.37 -19.64
N ALA A 113 -29.20 -0.08 -20.73
CA ALA A 113 -29.14 0.55 -22.04
C ALA A 113 -29.67 1.99 -22.04
N ALA A 114 -30.79 2.23 -21.35
CA ALA A 114 -31.34 3.57 -21.19
C ALA A 114 -30.38 4.50 -20.41
N ALA A 115 -29.79 4.02 -19.33
CA ALA A 115 -28.82 4.80 -18.53
C ALA A 115 -27.53 5.12 -19.31
N MET A 116 -27.06 4.19 -20.14
CA MET A 116 -25.84 4.35 -20.93
C MET A 116 -26.05 5.08 -22.27
N GLY A 117 -27.30 5.30 -22.69
CA GLY A 117 -27.62 5.89 -24.00
C GLY A 117 -27.23 5.01 -25.19
N VAL A 118 -27.28 3.68 -25.04
CA VAL A 118 -26.89 2.71 -26.08
C VAL A 118 -28.00 1.69 -26.36
N PRO A 119 -27.97 0.93 -27.46
CA PRO A 119 -28.92 -0.15 -27.70
C PRO A 119 -28.83 -1.28 -26.64
N PRO A 120 -29.94 -1.99 -26.34
CA PRO A 120 -29.96 -3.11 -25.39
C PRO A 120 -28.89 -4.18 -25.65
N THR A 121 -28.64 -4.51 -26.91
CA THR A 121 -27.60 -5.48 -27.29
C THR A 121 -26.18 -5.01 -26.97
N THR A 122 -25.93 -3.70 -26.98
CA THR A 122 -24.63 -3.12 -26.61
C THR A 122 -24.45 -3.08 -25.10
N ALA A 123 -25.51 -2.78 -24.35
CA ALA A 123 -25.48 -2.84 -22.88
C ALA A 123 -25.26 -4.27 -22.38
N GLN A 124 -25.99 -5.22 -22.95
CA GLN A 124 -25.80 -6.65 -22.68
C GLN A 124 -24.36 -7.08 -22.97
N ARG A 125 -23.84 -6.79 -24.16
CA ARG A 125 -22.44 -7.13 -24.51
C ARG A 125 -21.44 -6.52 -23.53
N ARG A 126 -21.59 -5.23 -23.18
CA ARG A 126 -20.69 -4.56 -22.23
C ARG A 126 -20.74 -5.15 -20.82
N ARG A 127 -21.88 -5.70 -20.39
CA ARG A 127 -21.99 -6.46 -19.14
C ARG A 127 -21.29 -7.80 -19.27
N ASP A 128 -21.58 -8.53 -20.35
CA ASP A 128 -21.08 -9.90 -20.54
C ASP A 128 -19.56 -9.92 -20.80
N ASP A 129 -19.00 -8.84 -21.35
CA ASP A 129 -17.56 -8.64 -21.56
C ASP A 129 -16.80 -8.29 -20.26
N LEU A 130 -17.48 -8.04 -19.14
CA LEU A 130 -16.81 -7.81 -17.85
C LEU A 130 -16.20 -9.10 -17.34
N GLY A 131 -14.87 -9.19 -17.38
CA GLY A 131 -14.09 -10.26 -16.74
C GLY A 131 -14.09 -10.16 -15.21
N GLU A 132 -13.03 -10.63 -14.55
CA GLU A 132 -12.83 -10.36 -13.12
C GLU A 132 -12.62 -8.86 -12.85
N PRO A 133 -13.01 -8.32 -11.67
CA PRO A 133 -12.78 -6.93 -11.33
C PRO A 133 -11.30 -6.55 -11.43
N GLY A 134 -11.01 -5.52 -12.23
CA GLY A 134 -9.66 -4.98 -12.39
C GLY A 134 -9.30 -3.93 -11.32
N PRO A 135 -8.05 -3.45 -11.31
CA PRO A 135 -7.57 -2.47 -10.33
C PRO A 135 -8.44 -1.21 -10.22
N ALA A 136 -8.78 -0.60 -11.36
CA ALA A 136 -9.61 0.60 -11.39
C ALA A 136 -11.06 0.35 -10.92
N GLU A 137 -11.59 -0.86 -11.11
CA GLU A 137 -12.92 -1.23 -10.59
C GLU A 137 -12.89 -1.38 -9.07
N LEU A 138 -11.83 -2.00 -8.55
CA LEU A 138 -11.64 -2.25 -7.11
C LEU A 138 -11.38 -0.95 -6.34
N TRP A 139 -10.60 -0.05 -6.92
CA TRP A 139 -10.50 1.34 -6.49
C TRP A 139 -11.88 2.01 -6.43
N ALA A 140 -12.69 1.89 -7.49
CA ALA A 140 -14.02 2.52 -7.55
C ALA A 140 -15.02 1.97 -6.52
N THR A 141 -14.83 0.74 -6.04
CA THR A 141 -15.67 0.13 -5.01
C THR A 141 -15.10 0.27 -3.60
N GLY A 142 -14.02 1.02 -3.41
CA GLY A 142 -13.33 1.15 -2.12
C GLY A 142 -12.80 -0.17 -1.58
N SER A 143 -12.68 -1.19 -2.44
CA SER A 143 -12.22 -2.52 -2.10
C SER A 143 -10.73 -2.56 -2.43
N SER A 144 -9.87 -2.25 -1.46
CA SER A 144 -8.43 -2.21 -1.67
C SER A 144 -7.96 -3.55 -2.25
N SER A 145 -7.50 -3.53 -3.49
CA SER A 145 -7.02 -4.74 -4.16
C SER A 145 -5.52 -4.89 -3.98
N SER A 146 -5.02 -6.10 -4.21
CA SER A 146 -3.60 -6.38 -4.36
C SER A 146 -2.90 -5.54 -5.45
N ALA A 147 -3.64 -4.85 -6.33
CA ALA A 147 -3.09 -4.01 -7.39
C ALA A 147 -2.71 -2.58 -6.93
N ASP A 148 -3.29 -2.07 -5.83
CA ASP A 148 -2.82 -0.82 -5.17
C ASP A 148 -1.42 -0.99 -4.55
N ARG A 149 -0.93 -2.22 -4.53
CA ARG A 149 0.42 -2.58 -4.05
C ARG A 149 1.46 -2.59 -5.16
N ALA A 150 1.13 -2.31 -6.42
CA ALA A 150 2.07 -2.44 -7.54
C ALA A 150 2.98 -1.21 -7.68
N GLY A 151 4.26 -1.35 -7.33
CA GLY A 151 5.28 -0.33 -7.62
C GLY A 151 5.69 -0.29 -9.09
N ALA A 152 6.49 0.70 -9.47
CA ALA A 152 7.15 0.74 -10.77
C ALA A 152 7.95 -0.55 -10.99
N ARG A 153 7.89 -1.12 -12.20
CA ARG A 153 8.66 -2.34 -12.50
C ARG A 153 10.17 -2.07 -12.35
N VAL A 154 10.82 -2.80 -11.46
CA VAL A 154 12.28 -2.78 -11.27
C VAL A 154 12.89 -4.05 -11.85
N PRO A 155 13.58 -3.99 -13.00
CA PRO A 155 14.37 -5.12 -13.48
C PRO A 155 15.46 -5.49 -12.45
N ASP A 156 15.74 -6.78 -12.28
CA ASP A 156 16.69 -7.23 -11.24
C ASP A 156 18.09 -6.61 -11.40
N ALA A 157 18.56 -6.42 -12.63
CA ALA A 157 19.83 -5.74 -12.91
C ALA A 157 19.87 -4.27 -12.46
N MET A 158 18.70 -3.64 -12.33
CA MET A 158 18.52 -2.26 -11.90
C MET A 158 18.14 -2.13 -10.41
N ARG A 159 17.99 -3.25 -9.69
CA ARG A 159 17.60 -3.25 -8.27
C ARG A 159 18.66 -2.62 -7.38
N SER A 160 19.94 -2.91 -7.62
CA SER A 160 21.02 -2.37 -6.79
C SER A 160 21.12 -0.85 -6.87
N TRP A 161 21.19 -0.19 -5.72
CA TRP A 161 21.46 1.25 -5.62
C TRP A 161 22.79 1.67 -6.27
N SER A 162 23.77 0.76 -6.39
CA SER A 162 25.04 1.04 -7.07
C SER A 162 24.90 1.10 -8.59
N THR A 163 23.83 0.56 -9.17
CA THR A 163 23.54 0.68 -10.60
C THR A 163 22.95 2.06 -10.88
N PRO A 164 23.58 2.91 -11.72
CA PRO A 164 23.03 4.21 -12.09
C PRO A 164 21.71 4.05 -12.86
N TRP A 165 20.67 4.75 -12.41
CA TRP A 165 19.39 4.79 -13.12
C TRP A 165 18.78 6.21 -13.02
N PRO A 166 19.24 7.17 -13.85
CA PRO A 166 18.80 8.56 -13.77
C PRO A 166 17.30 8.77 -13.99
N GLY A 167 16.64 7.88 -14.75
CA GLY A 167 15.20 7.90 -15.02
C GLY A 167 14.37 7.02 -14.08
N TYR A 168 14.90 6.63 -12.93
CA TYR A 168 14.14 5.84 -11.96
C TYR A 168 13.05 6.71 -11.31
N LEU A 169 11.79 6.39 -11.59
CA LEU A 169 10.60 7.08 -11.11
C LEU A 169 9.71 6.08 -10.35
N PRO A 170 9.95 5.86 -9.06
CA PRO A 170 9.10 5.02 -8.23
C PRO A 170 7.71 5.64 -7.99
N VAL A 171 6.74 4.80 -7.67
CA VAL A 171 5.37 5.21 -7.31
C VAL A 171 5.30 5.58 -5.83
N ASP A 172 4.80 6.75 -5.49
CA ASP A 172 4.55 7.13 -4.08
C ASP A 172 3.31 6.40 -3.56
N ILE A 173 3.49 5.54 -2.55
CA ILE A 173 2.40 4.74 -1.98
C ILE A 173 1.90 5.29 -0.63
N THR A 174 2.26 6.51 -0.25
CA THR A 174 1.94 7.05 1.07
C THR A 174 0.43 7.22 1.22
N PRO A 175 -0.24 6.57 2.19
CA PRO A 175 -1.67 6.71 2.37
C PRO A 175 -2.02 8.12 2.91
N ALA A 176 -3.28 8.53 2.78
CA ALA A 176 -3.77 9.82 3.28
C ALA A 176 -3.49 10.01 4.79
N ASP A 177 -3.55 8.92 5.58
CA ASP A 177 -3.25 8.94 7.01
C ASP A 177 -1.79 9.30 7.32
N LEU A 178 -0.87 9.18 6.35
CA LEU A 178 0.52 9.60 6.50
C LEU A 178 0.84 10.89 5.75
N ARG A 179 -0.18 11.66 5.34
CA ARG A 179 -0.08 12.95 4.64
C ARG A 179 -0.84 14.06 5.38
N GLY A 180 -0.33 15.29 5.35
CA GLY A 180 -1.02 16.48 5.84
C GLY A 180 -1.68 16.31 7.23
N ALA A 181 -2.99 16.57 7.31
CA ALA A 181 -3.75 16.43 8.55
C ALA A 181 -3.90 14.98 9.04
N GLY A 182 -3.79 14.00 8.14
CA GLY A 182 -3.73 12.58 8.51
C GLY A 182 -2.47 12.30 9.32
N LEU A 183 -1.32 12.79 8.84
CA LEU A 183 -0.04 12.62 9.53
C LEU A 183 -0.08 13.19 10.96
N GLU A 184 -0.64 14.39 11.13
CA GLU A 184 -0.82 15.00 12.46
C GLU A 184 -1.69 14.16 13.41
N ARG A 185 -2.63 13.39 12.87
CA ARG A 185 -3.45 12.45 13.65
C ARG A 185 -2.62 11.23 14.04
N SER A 186 -1.98 10.57 13.08
CA SER A 186 -1.16 9.37 13.32
C SER A 186 0.01 9.61 14.28
N VAL A 187 0.60 10.80 14.23
CA VAL A 187 1.64 11.23 15.18
C VAL A 187 1.07 11.39 16.59
N ARG A 188 -0.14 11.95 16.74
CA ARG A 188 -0.82 12.06 18.04
C ARG A 188 -1.23 10.71 18.60
N GLU A 189 -1.59 9.76 17.73
CA GLU A 189 -1.87 8.37 18.10
C GLU A 189 -0.59 7.60 18.45
N GLY A 190 0.59 8.13 18.12
CA GLY A 190 1.89 7.66 18.61
C GLY A 190 2.56 6.58 17.75
N TRP A 191 1.98 6.23 16.60
CA TRP A 191 2.50 5.14 15.76
C TRP A 191 3.32 5.61 14.54
N ALA A 192 3.25 6.90 14.19
CA ALA A 192 3.95 7.47 13.02
C ALA A 192 5.02 8.51 13.38
N ASP A 193 6.07 8.57 12.56
CA ASP A 193 7.09 9.63 12.59
C ASP A 193 6.48 10.98 12.16
N PRO A 194 6.84 12.11 12.80
CA PRO A 194 6.26 13.43 12.53
C PRO A 194 6.76 14.11 11.25
N TYR A 195 7.55 13.41 10.44
CA TYR A 195 8.24 13.96 9.28
C TYR A 195 7.52 13.55 7.99
N ALA A 196 7.19 14.52 7.14
CA ALA A 196 6.50 14.28 5.87
C ALA A 196 7.44 13.66 4.83
N THR A 197 8.73 13.92 4.94
CA THR A 197 9.76 13.40 4.03
C THR A 197 10.96 12.85 4.81
N PRO A 198 11.70 11.87 4.28
CA PRO A 198 12.80 11.25 5.00
C PRO A 198 14.01 12.16 5.22
N ASP A 199 14.20 13.20 4.41
CA ASP A 199 15.28 14.18 4.57
C ASP A 199 15.06 15.15 5.74
N GLU A 200 13.86 15.21 6.31
CA GLU A 200 13.56 15.96 7.53
C GLU A 200 13.94 15.22 8.82
N VAL A 201 14.23 13.92 8.74
CA VAL A 201 14.53 13.06 9.90
C VAL A 201 15.94 13.38 10.42
N PRO A 202 16.10 13.88 11.66
CA PRO A 202 17.38 14.39 12.15
C PRO A 202 18.28 13.30 12.79
N ASP A 203 17.71 12.18 13.21
CA ASP A 203 18.30 11.19 14.12
C ASP A 203 18.82 9.92 13.41
N TRP A 204 19.22 10.03 12.14
CA TRP A 204 19.66 8.86 11.36
C TRP A 204 20.82 8.08 11.99
N ALA A 205 21.75 8.75 12.67
CA ALA A 205 22.87 8.07 13.31
C ALA A 205 22.41 7.09 14.40
N ASP A 206 21.44 7.50 15.23
CA ASP A 206 20.89 6.67 16.30
C ASP A 206 20.04 5.54 15.70
N ARG A 207 19.23 5.84 14.68
CA ARG A 207 18.42 4.83 13.96
C ARG A 207 19.29 3.78 13.26
N GLN A 208 20.42 4.17 12.67
CA GLN A 208 21.37 3.22 12.07
C GLN A 208 22.08 2.38 13.13
N ALA A 209 22.41 2.95 14.30
CA ALA A 209 23.04 2.21 15.39
C ALA A 209 22.11 1.17 16.03
N ALA A 210 20.81 1.46 16.08
CA ALA A 210 19.78 0.56 16.60
C ALA A 210 19.24 -0.44 15.55
N ALA A 211 19.64 -0.32 14.29
CA ALA A 211 19.05 -1.08 13.19
C ALA A 211 19.30 -2.59 13.30
N LEU A 212 18.26 -3.39 13.05
CA LEU A 212 18.39 -4.85 12.93
C LEU A 212 19.16 -5.22 11.65
N VAL A 213 18.90 -4.48 10.57
CA VAL A 213 19.53 -4.65 9.26
C VAL A 213 20.29 -3.37 8.87
N PRO A 214 21.61 -3.43 8.68
CA PRO A 214 22.39 -2.27 8.28
C PRO A 214 21.92 -1.67 6.94
N TYR A 215 21.79 -0.35 6.88
CA TYR A 215 21.39 0.39 5.68
C TYR A 215 22.23 1.66 5.50
N ARG A 216 22.15 2.24 4.30
CA ARG A 216 22.88 3.46 3.92
C ARG A 216 21.91 4.61 3.72
N LEU A 217 22.43 5.83 3.80
CA LEU A 217 21.74 7.03 3.34
C LEU A 217 22.25 7.42 1.95
N ASP A 218 21.41 8.08 1.16
CA ASP A 218 21.82 8.73 -0.09
C ASP A 218 22.46 10.11 0.16
N ASP A 219 22.89 10.77 -0.92
CA ASP A 219 23.54 12.08 -0.86
C ASP A 219 22.63 13.20 -0.30
N ARG A 220 21.32 12.95 -0.19
CA ARG A 220 20.34 13.86 0.41
C ARG A 220 20.00 13.48 1.86
N GLY A 221 20.67 12.48 2.42
CA GLY A 221 20.43 11.99 3.78
C GLY A 221 19.21 11.09 3.90
N ARG A 222 18.64 10.58 2.79
CA ARG A 222 17.45 9.71 2.83
C ARG A 222 17.87 8.24 2.97
N PRO A 223 17.16 7.41 3.75
CA PRO A 223 17.50 6.01 3.93
C PRO A 223 17.26 5.23 2.64
N LEU A 224 18.17 4.33 2.31
CA LEU A 224 18.07 3.45 1.15
C LEU A 224 17.74 2.04 1.61
N ASN A 225 16.62 1.50 1.12
CA ASN A 225 16.21 0.14 1.40
C ASN A 225 17.38 -0.83 1.19
N PRO A 226 17.73 -1.67 2.19
CA PRO A 226 18.92 -2.50 2.16
C PRO A 226 18.90 -3.55 1.04
N THR A 227 17.72 -3.89 0.52
CA THR A 227 17.54 -4.86 -0.59
C THR A 227 17.54 -4.21 -1.97
N GLY A 228 17.65 -2.88 -2.06
CA GLY A 228 17.66 -2.13 -3.31
C GLY A 228 16.34 -1.42 -3.61
N ARG A 229 16.20 -0.98 -4.86
CA ARG A 229 14.99 -0.32 -5.39
C ARG A 229 13.80 -1.27 -5.34
N THR A 230 12.68 -0.78 -4.86
CA THR A 230 11.41 -1.52 -4.79
C THR A 230 10.42 -1.12 -5.89
N GLY A 231 10.67 0.01 -6.55
CA GLY A 231 9.71 0.64 -7.46
C GLY A 231 8.68 1.51 -6.73
N ARG A 232 8.79 1.63 -5.41
CA ARG A 232 7.87 2.39 -4.55
C ARG A 232 8.67 3.41 -3.73
N THR A 233 8.15 4.61 -3.60
CA THR A 233 8.67 5.66 -2.72
C THR A 233 7.57 6.09 -1.74
N GLY A 234 7.83 7.11 -0.93
CA GLY A 234 6.95 7.41 0.17
C GLY A 234 7.07 6.36 1.28
N ARG A 235 6.03 6.20 2.09
CA ARG A 235 5.95 5.16 3.14
C ARG A 235 4.52 4.69 3.38
N TYR A 236 4.34 3.39 3.59
CA TYR A 236 3.10 2.84 4.15
C TYR A 236 3.27 2.45 5.63
N LEU A 237 4.51 2.46 6.12
CA LEU A 237 4.86 2.19 7.50
C LEU A 237 4.93 3.51 8.28
N GLY A 238 4.73 3.43 9.60
CA GLY A 238 4.70 4.61 10.46
C GLY A 238 6.01 5.39 10.48
N LYS A 239 7.17 4.72 10.39
CA LYS A 239 8.50 5.34 10.46
C LYS A 239 9.20 5.37 9.10
N TRP A 240 10.03 6.38 8.88
CA TRP A 240 11.04 6.36 7.82
C TRP A 240 12.21 5.44 8.20
N GLY A 241 12.78 4.76 7.21
CA GLY A 241 13.84 3.78 7.39
C GLY A 241 13.31 2.45 7.92
N GLU A 242 14.03 1.85 8.87
CA GLU A 242 13.66 0.57 9.45
C GLU A 242 12.48 0.70 10.43
N ASN A 243 11.47 -0.15 10.25
CA ASN A 243 10.40 -0.38 11.19
C ASN A 243 10.58 -1.78 11.77
N GLN A 244 10.84 -1.87 13.08
CA GLN A 244 11.13 -3.13 13.76
C GLN A 244 9.84 -3.82 14.20
N ALA A 245 9.75 -5.10 13.89
CA ALA A 245 8.73 -6.03 14.31
C ALA A 245 9.35 -7.21 15.06
N VAL A 246 8.50 -8.09 15.57
CA VAL A 246 8.89 -9.34 16.21
C VAL A 246 8.01 -10.48 15.72
N ASP A 247 8.62 -11.64 15.54
CA ASP A 247 7.93 -12.85 15.07
C ASP A 247 8.18 -14.01 16.06
N PRO A 248 7.28 -14.25 17.03
CA PRO A 248 7.36 -15.37 17.95
C PRO A 248 6.86 -16.65 17.26
N ILE A 249 7.79 -17.49 16.82
CA ILE A 249 7.49 -18.82 16.28
C ILE A 249 7.33 -19.78 17.46
N VAL A 250 6.10 -20.21 17.73
CA VAL A 250 5.82 -21.18 18.80
C VAL A 250 5.68 -22.57 18.19
N VAL A 251 6.59 -23.48 18.55
CA VAL A 251 6.56 -24.89 18.14
C VAL A 251 6.29 -25.78 19.34
N ALA A 252 5.33 -26.68 19.20
CA ALA A 252 4.96 -27.63 20.23
C ALA A 252 4.95 -29.08 19.72
N GLY A 253 5.30 -30.03 20.59
CA GLY A 253 5.33 -31.46 20.25
C GLY A 253 6.71 -31.95 19.80
N VAL A 254 7.16 -33.06 20.39
CA VAL A 254 8.48 -33.65 20.09
C VAL A 254 8.42 -34.57 18.86
N ALA A 255 7.48 -35.53 18.84
CA ALA A 255 7.38 -36.51 17.76
C ALA A 255 6.62 -36.00 16.52
N GLN A 256 5.68 -35.09 16.73
CA GLN A 256 4.84 -34.49 15.70
C GLN A 256 4.79 -32.99 15.95
N PRO A 257 5.87 -32.25 15.59
CA PRO A 257 5.95 -30.82 15.85
C PRO A 257 4.84 -30.08 15.10
N GLN A 258 4.21 -29.14 15.79
CA GLN A 258 3.22 -28.22 15.25
C GLN A 258 3.65 -26.78 15.52
N VAL A 259 3.30 -25.87 14.61
CA VAL A 259 3.53 -24.42 14.75
C VAL A 259 2.20 -23.72 14.95
N LEU A 260 2.15 -22.77 15.88
CA LEU A 260 1.00 -21.89 16.07
C LEU A 260 1.03 -20.78 15.02
N LEU A 261 -0.08 -20.60 14.30
CA LEU A 261 -0.28 -19.54 13.32
C LEU A 261 -1.63 -18.85 13.57
N ILE A 262 -1.74 -17.61 13.09
CA ILE A 262 -3.00 -16.85 13.05
C ILE A 262 -3.45 -16.61 11.62
N LEU A 263 -4.76 -16.48 11.41
CA LEU A 263 -5.34 -16.02 10.16
C LEU A 263 -5.56 -14.51 10.26
N ARG A 264 -4.75 -13.75 9.53
CA ARG A 264 -4.83 -12.27 9.55
C ARG A 264 -6.16 -11.79 8.97
N ASP A 265 -6.74 -10.76 9.56
CA ASP A 265 -8.01 -10.20 9.09
C ASP A 265 -7.88 -9.39 7.80
N ASP A 266 -6.77 -8.69 7.61
CA ASP A 266 -6.54 -7.78 6.48
C ASP A 266 -6.35 -8.49 5.13
N CYS A 267 -5.64 -9.61 5.13
CA CYS A 267 -5.26 -10.33 3.91
C CYS A 267 -5.79 -11.75 3.82
N ARG A 268 -6.38 -12.28 4.91
CA ARG A 268 -6.87 -13.67 4.99
C ARG A 268 -5.77 -14.71 4.70
N GLU A 269 -4.53 -14.40 5.06
CA GLU A 269 -3.40 -15.31 4.98
C GLU A 269 -2.95 -15.73 6.39
N TRP A 270 -2.52 -16.98 6.51
CA TRP A 270 -1.97 -17.56 7.74
C TRP A 270 -0.57 -17.02 7.99
N ALA A 271 -0.30 -16.51 9.18
CA ALA A 271 0.94 -15.84 9.54
C ALA A 271 1.44 -16.27 10.93
N ILE A 272 2.68 -15.90 11.23
CA ILE A 272 3.26 -16.01 12.57
C ILE A 272 2.58 -14.91 13.39
N PRO A 273 2.20 -15.17 14.66
CA PRO A 273 1.52 -14.18 15.47
C PRO A 273 2.47 -13.08 15.96
N GLY A 274 2.75 -12.10 15.11
CA GLY A 274 3.79 -11.10 15.31
C GLY A 274 3.34 -9.70 14.92
N GLY A 275 3.98 -8.71 15.52
CA GLY A 275 3.64 -7.30 15.31
C GLY A 275 4.79 -6.36 15.59
N MET A 276 4.47 -5.08 15.70
CA MET A 276 5.47 -4.01 15.71
C MET A 276 6.06 -3.82 17.11
N VAL A 277 7.34 -3.48 17.18
CA VAL A 277 7.97 -3.09 18.45
C VAL A 277 7.56 -1.65 18.80
N ASP A 278 6.98 -1.50 19.98
CA ASP A 278 6.54 -0.19 20.47
C ASP A 278 7.72 0.74 20.82
N PRO A 279 7.52 2.07 20.80
CA PRO A 279 8.55 3.01 21.23
C PRO A 279 9.05 2.72 22.65
N GLY A 280 10.36 2.44 22.78
CA GLY A 280 11.00 2.12 24.06
C GLY A 280 10.82 0.67 24.52
N GLU A 281 10.10 -0.15 23.75
CA GLU A 281 9.92 -1.57 24.04
C GLU A 281 11.15 -2.39 23.62
N THR A 282 11.42 -3.46 24.36
CA THR A 282 12.47 -4.43 24.02
C THR A 282 11.89 -5.58 23.20
N ALA A 283 12.67 -6.14 22.27
CA ALA A 283 12.20 -7.27 21.46
C ALA A 283 11.65 -8.47 22.28
N PRO A 284 12.25 -8.90 23.41
CA PRO A 284 11.66 -9.96 24.24
C PRO A 284 10.29 -9.59 24.84
N HIS A 285 10.10 -8.33 25.22
CA HIS A 285 8.80 -7.86 25.73
C HIS A 285 7.75 -7.83 24.61
N ALA A 286 8.12 -7.28 23.44
CA ALA A 286 7.25 -7.27 22.27
C ALA A 286 6.85 -8.69 21.86
N LEU A 287 7.78 -9.65 21.83
CA LEU A 287 7.50 -11.05 21.48
C LEU A 287 6.41 -11.66 22.37
N ALA A 288 6.48 -11.41 23.68
CA ALA A 288 5.49 -11.91 24.63
C ALA A 288 4.15 -11.17 24.52
N ARG A 289 4.18 -9.85 24.33
CA ARG A 289 2.99 -9.01 24.15
C ARG A 289 2.22 -9.41 22.90
N GLU A 290 2.87 -9.42 21.73
CA GLU A 290 2.26 -9.75 20.45
C GLU A 290 1.66 -11.17 20.46
N LEU A 291 2.39 -12.14 21.01
CA LEU A 291 1.88 -13.50 21.13
C LEU A 291 0.60 -13.56 21.99
N HIS A 292 0.58 -12.84 23.12
CA HIS A 292 -0.60 -12.77 23.99
C HIS A 292 -1.75 -12.03 23.31
N GLU A 293 -1.50 -10.87 22.70
CA GLU A 293 -2.50 -10.04 22.03
C GLU A 293 -3.15 -10.76 20.86
N GLU A 294 -2.40 -11.50 20.05
CA GLU A 294 -2.92 -12.15 18.84
C GLU A 294 -3.45 -13.58 19.05
N THR A 295 -3.02 -14.26 20.13
CA THR A 295 -3.35 -15.69 20.35
C THR A 295 -3.85 -16.05 21.74
N ASN A 296 -3.90 -15.09 22.68
CA ASN A 296 -4.17 -15.30 24.11
C ASN A 296 -3.18 -16.28 24.80
N VAL A 297 -2.03 -16.55 24.19
CA VAL A 297 -0.99 -17.41 24.75
C VAL A 297 0.03 -16.57 25.51
N ASP A 298 0.14 -16.78 26.83
CA ASP A 298 1.13 -16.12 27.68
C ASP A 298 2.41 -16.96 27.82
N LEU A 299 3.49 -16.49 27.20
CA LEU A 299 4.84 -17.04 27.36
C LEU A 299 5.83 -16.01 27.93
N ALA A 300 5.37 -15.00 28.67
CA ALA A 300 6.24 -13.94 29.19
C ALA A 300 7.35 -14.43 30.14
N GLY A 301 7.17 -15.60 30.76
CA GLY A 301 8.17 -16.26 31.61
C GLY A 301 9.11 -17.24 30.90
N PHE A 302 9.01 -17.38 29.57
CA PHE A 302 9.83 -18.28 28.78
C PHE A 302 10.96 -17.52 28.10
N ASP A 303 12.15 -18.11 28.07
CA ASP A 303 13.29 -17.59 27.31
C ASP A 303 13.26 -18.17 25.88
N PRO A 304 12.92 -17.38 24.85
CA PRO A 304 12.97 -17.87 23.49
C PRO A 304 14.40 -17.89 22.94
N VAL A 305 14.62 -18.70 21.92
CA VAL A 305 15.87 -18.66 21.15
C VAL A 305 15.73 -17.63 20.04
N ILE A 306 16.53 -16.57 20.07
CA ILE A 306 16.61 -15.63 18.95
C ILE A 306 17.27 -16.33 17.77
N LEU A 307 16.51 -16.59 16.72
CA LEU A 307 16.97 -17.28 15.52
C LEU A 307 17.72 -16.31 14.60
N THR A 308 17.13 -15.16 14.32
CA THR A 308 17.69 -14.17 13.40
C THR A 308 17.09 -12.78 13.61
N ARG A 309 17.76 -11.80 13.01
CA ARG A 309 17.30 -10.43 12.81
C ARG A 309 17.37 -10.15 11.32
N ALA A 310 16.22 -9.99 10.67
CA ALA A 310 16.14 -10.06 9.23
C ALA A 310 15.24 -8.99 8.63
N TYR A 311 15.54 -8.63 7.38
CA TYR A 311 14.62 -7.87 6.53
C TYR A 311 13.41 -8.75 6.21
N VAL A 312 12.21 -8.20 6.32
CA VAL A 312 10.96 -8.91 5.98
C VAL A 312 10.49 -8.41 4.63
N GLU A 313 10.24 -9.33 3.70
CA GLU A 313 9.63 -8.98 2.42
C GLU A 313 8.15 -8.67 2.63
N ASP A 314 7.84 -7.39 2.73
CA ASP A 314 6.52 -6.86 3.00
C ASP A 314 6.11 -5.91 1.87
N TRP A 315 4.83 -5.94 1.49
CA TRP A 315 4.30 -5.10 0.43
C TRP A 315 4.36 -3.61 0.76
N ARG A 316 4.40 -3.26 2.06
CA ARG A 316 4.53 -1.90 2.59
C ARG A 316 5.94 -1.32 2.39
N ASN A 317 6.91 -2.16 2.02
CA ASN A 317 8.30 -1.73 1.84
C ASN A 317 8.43 -0.81 0.62
N THR A 318 9.05 0.33 0.85
CA THR A 318 9.43 1.33 -0.16
C THR A 318 10.95 1.45 -0.22
N ASP A 319 11.43 2.32 -1.11
CA ASP A 319 12.83 2.71 -1.18
C ASP A 319 13.36 3.35 0.11
N HIS A 320 12.46 3.91 0.93
CA HIS A 320 12.80 4.74 2.09
C HIS A 320 12.17 4.29 3.41
N ALA A 321 11.34 3.25 3.42
CA ALA A 321 10.77 2.65 4.62
C ALA A 321 10.59 1.14 4.44
N TRP A 322 10.95 0.32 5.42
CA TRP A 322 10.82 -1.13 5.34
C TRP A 322 10.61 -1.78 6.70
N ALA A 323 10.02 -2.98 6.69
CA ALA A 323 9.91 -3.85 7.84
C ALA A 323 11.17 -4.71 8.04
N SER A 324 11.54 -4.88 9.30
CA SER A 324 12.55 -5.84 9.75
C SER A 324 12.01 -6.54 11.00
N SER A 325 12.46 -7.76 11.27
CA SER A 325 11.95 -8.52 12.41
C SER A 325 13.05 -9.18 13.22
N THR A 326 12.88 -9.17 14.54
CA THR A 326 13.57 -10.11 15.43
C THR A 326 12.72 -11.37 15.54
N VAL A 327 13.26 -12.48 15.04
CA VAL A 327 12.55 -13.77 14.98
C VAL A 327 13.02 -14.66 16.11
N ALA A 328 12.08 -15.19 16.88
CA ALA A 328 12.39 -15.99 18.05
C ALA A 328 11.59 -17.29 18.07
N LEU A 329 12.21 -18.36 18.56
CA LEU A 329 11.61 -19.67 18.68
C LEU A 329 11.26 -19.98 20.14
N TYR A 330 9.99 -20.24 20.39
CA TYR A 330 9.49 -20.84 21.62
C TYR A 330 9.26 -22.33 21.39
N ARG A 331 9.70 -23.17 22.34
CA ARG A 331 9.53 -24.62 22.27
C ARG A 331 8.71 -25.11 23.45
N LEU A 332 7.61 -25.78 23.16
CA LEU A 332 6.70 -26.37 24.14
C LEU A 332 6.70 -27.90 23.99
N GLU A 333 6.45 -28.62 25.08
CA GLU A 333 6.32 -30.08 25.02
C GLU A 333 5.02 -30.49 24.30
N GLU A 334 3.93 -29.77 24.56
CA GLU A 334 2.59 -30.02 23.99
C GLU A 334 1.93 -28.71 23.54
N PRO A 335 1.05 -28.74 22.51
CA PRO A 335 0.28 -27.57 22.09
C PRO A 335 -0.56 -27.01 23.24
N VAL A 336 -0.53 -25.69 23.39
CA VAL A 336 -1.39 -24.98 24.35
C VAL A 336 -2.67 -24.50 23.68
N THR A 337 -3.70 -24.21 24.48
CA THR A 337 -4.91 -23.56 23.98
C THR A 337 -4.57 -22.17 23.48
N ALA A 338 -4.86 -21.91 22.21
CA ALA A 338 -4.74 -20.61 21.57
C ALA A 338 -6.10 -20.20 21.00
N SER A 339 -6.41 -18.91 21.06
CA SER A 339 -7.61 -18.33 20.47
C SER A 339 -7.27 -17.00 19.84
N ALA A 340 -7.87 -16.71 18.70
CA ALA A 340 -7.62 -15.48 17.97
C ALA A 340 -7.89 -14.25 18.85
N GLY A 341 -6.94 -13.31 18.81
CA GLY A 341 -7.03 -12.01 19.46
C GLY A 341 -7.73 -10.96 18.62
N ASP A 342 -7.48 -9.69 18.92
CA ASP A 342 -8.22 -8.56 18.36
C ASP A 342 -8.03 -8.40 16.83
N ASP A 343 -6.84 -8.71 16.31
CA ASP A 343 -6.47 -8.53 14.89
C ASP A 343 -6.37 -9.86 14.08
N ALA A 344 -6.83 -10.96 14.68
CA ALA A 344 -6.82 -12.29 14.07
C ALA A 344 -8.24 -12.87 14.00
N ALA A 345 -8.62 -13.43 12.85
CA ALA A 345 -9.88 -14.17 12.73
C ALA A 345 -9.81 -15.56 13.34
N GLU A 346 -8.64 -16.18 13.33
CA GLU A 346 -8.44 -17.55 13.77
C GLU A 346 -7.02 -17.73 14.30
N ALA A 347 -6.84 -18.64 15.26
CA ALA A 347 -5.54 -19.13 15.71
C ALA A 347 -5.57 -20.66 15.68
N ALA A 348 -4.58 -21.30 15.05
CA ALA A 348 -4.56 -22.75 14.89
C ALA A 348 -3.14 -23.33 14.84
N TRP A 349 -3.05 -24.60 15.21
CA TRP A 349 -1.81 -25.38 15.18
C TRP A 349 -1.70 -26.17 13.87
N TYR A 350 -0.63 -25.95 13.11
CA TYR A 350 -0.35 -26.67 11.87
C TYR A 350 0.86 -27.59 11.97
N PRO A 351 0.90 -28.73 11.26
CA PRO A 351 2.09 -29.58 11.19
C PRO A 351 3.34 -28.81 10.75
N PHE A 352 4.45 -28.98 11.46
CA PHE A 352 5.69 -28.23 11.24
C PHE A 352 6.92 -29.12 11.09
N THR A 353 6.81 -30.11 10.19
CA THR A 353 7.92 -31.03 9.85
C THR A 353 8.75 -30.54 8.67
N SER A 354 8.14 -29.79 7.76
CA SER A 354 8.81 -29.09 6.67
C SER A 354 7.91 -27.96 6.17
N LEU A 355 8.47 -26.98 5.45
CA LEU A 355 7.65 -25.95 4.80
C LEU A 355 6.62 -26.54 3.83
N GLN A 356 6.99 -27.60 3.10
CA GLN A 356 6.07 -28.23 2.15
C GLN A 356 4.86 -28.85 2.86
N ALA A 357 5.09 -29.55 3.99
CA ALA A 357 4.03 -30.14 4.78
C ALA A 357 3.13 -29.07 5.42
N LEU A 358 3.74 -28.01 5.95
CA LEU A 358 3.01 -26.85 6.50
C LEU A 358 2.11 -26.21 5.44
N THR A 359 2.67 -25.83 4.28
CA THR A 359 1.92 -25.21 3.19
C THR A 359 0.79 -26.11 2.71
N ALA A 360 1.05 -27.41 2.50
CA ALA A 360 0.01 -28.34 2.07
C ALA A 360 -1.12 -28.50 3.10
N ALA A 361 -0.81 -28.45 4.40
CA ALA A 361 -1.82 -28.51 5.46
C ALA A 361 -2.71 -27.24 5.48
N ILE A 362 -2.10 -26.06 5.33
CA ILE A 362 -2.82 -24.78 5.22
C ILE A 362 -3.71 -24.76 3.97
N GLU A 363 -3.19 -25.16 2.81
CA GLU A 363 -3.94 -25.22 1.56
C GLU A 363 -5.10 -26.22 1.62
N SER A 364 -4.90 -27.38 2.28
CA SER A 364 -5.96 -28.37 2.50
C SER A 364 -7.08 -27.84 3.39
N ALA A 365 -6.78 -26.88 4.27
CA ALA A 365 -7.77 -26.15 5.07
C ALA A 365 -8.39 -24.96 4.32
N GLY A 366 -8.03 -24.73 3.05
CA GLY A 366 -8.53 -23.63 2.23
C GLY A 366 -7.84 -22.27 2.51
N GLY A 367 -6.72 -22.28 3.23
CA GLY A 367 -5.93 -21.09 3.53
C GLY A 367 -4.72 -20.92 2.61
N LYS A 368 -3.99 -19.82 2.82
CA LYS A 368 -2.70 -19.54 2.19
C LYS A 368 -1.72 -19.05 3.24
N LEU A 369 -0.47 -19.48 3.18
CA LEU A 369 0.59 -18.97 4.06
C LEU A 369 1.05 -17.58 3.58
N TYR A 370 1.26 -16.68 4.52
CA TYR A 370 1.83 -15.36 4.26
C TYR A 370 3.27 -15.50 3.76
N GLU A 371 3.50 -15.12 2.50
CA GLU A 371 4.76 -15.43 1.78
C GLU A 371 5.99 -14.84 2.50
N GLY A 372 5.85 -13.63 3.06
CA GLY A 372 6.92 -12.93 3.79
C GLY A 372 7.46 -13.71 4.99
N HIS A 373 6.70 -14.67 5.54
CA HIS A 373 7.11 -15.48 6.69
C HIS A 373 7.82 -16.79 6.32
N ARG A 374 7.82 -17.19 5.03
CA ARG A 374 8.48 -18.45 4.62
C ARG A 374 9.98 -18.47 4.95
N PRO A 375 10.76 -17.40 4.76
CA PRO A 375 12.16 -17.38 5.17
C PRO A 375 12.32 -17.53 6.70
N LEU A 376 11.43 -16.92 7.48
CA LEU A 376 11.48 -16.96 8.95
C LEU A 376 11.18 -18.37 9.48
N LEU A 377 10.14 -19.01 8.93
CA LEU A 377 9.79 -20.39 9.23
C LEU A 377 10.87 -21.39 8.76
N SER A 378 11.56 -21.10 7.65
CA SER A 378 12.72 -21.88 7.20
C SER A 378 13.84 -21.85 8.24
N ALA A 379 14.17 -20.67 8.76
CA ALA A 379 15.21 -20.53 9.80
C ALA A 379 14.86 -21.33 11.07
N ALA A 380 13.58 -21.38 11.45
CA ALA A 380 13.13 -22.20 12.58
C ALA A 380 13.28 -23.71 12.31
N LEU A 381 12.90 -24.18 11.11
CA LEU A 381 13.07 -25.58 10.71
C LEU A 381 14.55 -25.99 10.64
N GLU A 382 15.41 -25.11 10.12
CA GLU A 382 16.85 -25.33 10.08
C GLU A 382 17.43 -25.49 11.49
N TYR A 383 17.06 -24.60 12.42
CA TYR A 383 17.47 -24.69 13.82
C TYR A 383 16.99 -25.99 14.47
N LEU A 384 15.71 -26.34 14.28
CA LEU A 384 15.12 -27.56 14.84
C LEU A 384 15.75 -28.84 14.27
N SER A 385 16.28 -28.81 13.05
CA SER A 385 16.98 -29.98 12.45
C SER A 385 18.38 -30.22 13.03
N GLN A 386 18.95 -29.23 13.72
CA GLN A 386 20.30 -29.27 14.29
C GLN A 386 20.31 -29.52 15.80
N ALA A 387 19.16 -29.34 16.46
CA ALA A 387 18.95 -29.49 17.90
C ALA A 387 18.44 -30.90 18.26
#